data_AF-A0A934J784-F1
#
_entry.id   AF-A0A934J784-F1
#
_cell.length_a   1.000
_cell.length_b   1.000
_cell.length_c   1.000
_cell.angle_alpha   90.00
_cell.angle_beta   90.00
_cell.angle_gamma   90.00
#
_symmetry.space_group_name_H-M   'P 1'
#
loop_
_entity.id
_entity.type
_entity.pdbx_description
1 polymer ?
#
loop_
_entity_poly.entity_id
_entity_poly.type
_entity_poly.pdbx_seq_one_letter_code
_entity_poly.pdbx_strand_id
1 'polypeptide(L)'
;MSQFTKQGAAAVTSATAEKDTGSSAHVPFPSGTTLKVRILSQEDSAEYYAHGIFGKVNTFVPKVPPERNTKGYVTANGSVWDRAADLLYSDAKAAKDSGDEAGAEKIRNQAYLLKSKPRYLVGFGNLENGEIGFVDLTLKQAKGVFAAIAKYAKKLDKLAFELSKSGSSTDTAVSLSPILDMDEDLTEKERANFEKLSGSSFDFAAFDGFLFEADEAEQTKNLVIAGFDIGRLGLSIGANTAAEPEAPPIDESADVPDTKLF
;
A
#
# COMPACT_ATOMS: atom_id res chain seq x y z
N MET A 1 25.50 20.56 0.94
CA MET A 1 24.27 20.44 0.11
C MET A 1 23.12 21.02 0.90
N SER A 2 22.39 22.00 0.35
CA SER A 2 21.27 22.64 1.04
C SER A 2 20.05 21.70 1.04
N GLN A 3 19.42 21.54 2.20
CA GLN A 3 18.22 20.71 2.39
C GLN A 3 16.92 21.36 1.88
N PHE A 4 16.99 22.60 1.40
CA PHE A 4 15.83 23.36 0.95
C PHE A 4 15.67 23.21 -0.56
N THR A 5 14.64 22.47 -0.97
CA THR A 5 14.34 22.16 -2.38
C THR A 5 13.74 23.35 -3.14
N LYS A 6 13.08 24.28 -2.45
CA LYS A 6 12.59 25.57 -2.95
C LYS A 6 12.63 26.61 -1.83
N GLN A 7 12.91 27.86 -2.14
CA GLN A 7 12.96 28.95 -1.17
C GLN A 7 12.23 30.20 -1.70
N GLY A 8 11.76 31.05 -0.78
CA GLY A 8 11.10 32.32 -1.11
C GLY A 8 9.83 32.14 -1.95
N ALA A 9 9.63 33.00 -2.94
CA ALA A 9 8.45 32.99 -3.81
C ALA A 9 8.23 31.62 -4.50
N ALA A 10 9.30 30.88 -4.82
CA ALA A 10 9.20 29.55 -5.42
C ALA A 10 8.59 28.51 -4.47
N ALA A 11 8.76 28.66 -3.16
CA ALA A 11 8.08 27.82 -2.17
C ALA A 11 6.60 28.18 -2.05
N VAL A 12 6.25 29.47 -2.11
CA VAL A 12 4.86 29.96 -2.09
C VAL A 12 4.10 29.48 -3.32
N THR A 13 4.65 29.67 -4.52
CA THR A 13 4.08 29.17 -5.77
C THR A 13 3.96 27.64 -5.76
N SER A 14 4.93 26.93 -5.19
CA SER A 14 4.84 25.46 -5.08
C SER A 14 3.79 24.98 -4.07
N ALA A 15 3.43 25.80 -3.09
CA ALA A 15 2.40 25.47 -2.11
C ALA A 15 0.98 25.73 -2.65
N THR A 16 0.84 26.65 -3.60
CA THR A 16 -0.44 27.01 -4.23
C THR A 16 -0.62 26.43 -5.63
N ALA A 17 0.42 25.85 -6.22
CA ALA A 17 0.29 25.04 -7.42
C ALA A 17 -0.55 23.82 -7.08
N GLU A 18 -1.66 23.63 -7.81
CA GLU A 18 -2.34 22.34 -7.83
C GLU A 18 -1.30 21.30 -8.22
N LYS A 19 -0.97 20.41 -7.28
CA LYS A 19 -0.21 19.22 -7.62
C LYS A 19 -1.13 18.44 -8.53
N ASP A 20 -0.70 18.24 -9.77
CA ASP A 20 -1.35 17.34 -10.71
C ASP A 20 -1.11 15.90 -10.23
N THR A 21 -1.75 15.56 -9.11
CA THR A 21 -2.05 14.19 -8.75
C THR A 21 -3.20 13.84 -9.66
N GLY A 22 -2.93 13.12 -10.77
CA GLY A 22 -3.97 12.66 -11.68
C GLY A 22 -5.17 12.19 -10.86
N SER A 23 -6.34 12.76 -11.14
CA SER A 23 -7.55 12.59 -10.33
C SER A 23 -7.79 11.11 -10.06
N SER A 24 -7.43 10.66 -8.86
CA SER A 24 -7.59 9.26 -8.50
C SER A 24 -9.03 9.05 -8.07
N ALA A 25 -9.73 8.11 -8.69
CA ALA A 25 -11.06 7.69 -8.25
C ALA A 25 -11.05 7.03 -6.85
N HIS A 26 -9.87 6.88 -6.24
CA HIS A 26 -9.71 6.43 -4.86
C HIS A 26 -10.30 7.45 -3.88
N VAL A 27 -11.24 6.98 -3.06
CA VAL A 27 -11.85 7.75 -1.99
C VAL A 27 -11.12 7.43 -0.68
N PRO A 28 -10.44 8.40 -0.05
CA PRO A 28 -9.85 8.20 1.27
C PRO A 28 -10.91 7.75 2.28
N PHE A 29 -10.62 6.65 2.97
CA PHE A 29 -11.58 6.04 3.89
C PHE A 29 -10.95 5.82 5.27
N PRO A 30 -10.72 6.90 6.06
CA PRO A 30 -10.24 6.79 7.43
C PRO A 30 -11.33 6.26 8.38
N SER A 31 -10.95 5.91 9.61
CA SER A 31 -11.93 5.52 10.61
C SER A 31 -12.79 6.72 11.03
N GLY A 32 -14.08 6.48 11.25
CA GLY A 32 -15.10 7.51 11.49
C GLY A 32 -15.79 8.00 10.22
N THR A 33 -15.39 7.52 9.04
CA THR A 33 -16.03 7.88 7.77
C THR A 33 -17.23 6.99 7.49
N THR A 34 -18.32 7.61 7.05
CA THR A 34 -19.48 6.96 6.45
C THR A 34 -19.70 7.57 5.07
N LEU A 35 -19.85 6.71 4.06
CA LEU A 35 -20.18 7.10 2.70
C LEU A 35 -21.56 6.54 2.35
N LYS A 36 -22.42 7.34 1.72
CA LYS A 36 -23.63 6.83 1.08
C LYS A 36 -23.30 6.47 -0.36
N VAL A 37 -23.54 5.23 -0.72
CA VAL A 37 -23.05 4.64 -1.97
C VAL A 37 -24.12 3.84 -2.69
N ARG A 38 -24.01 3.79 -4.02
CA ARG A 38 -24.65 2.78 -4.86
C ARG A 38 -23.63 1.69 -5.18
N ILE A 39 -24.00 0.44 -4.97
CA ILE A 39 -23.22 -0.71 -5.46
C ILE A 39 -23.63 -0.94 -6.91
N LEU A 40 -22.67 -0.83 -7.84
CA LEU A 40 -22.93 -0.90 -9.28
C LEU A 40 -23.09 -2.37 -9.72
N SER A 41 -22.20 -3.26 -9.26
CA SER A 41 -22.25 -4.72 -9.47
C SER A 41 -21.63 -5.48 -8.29
N GLN A 42 -21.85 -6.80 -8.26
CA GLN A 42 -21.17 -7.71 -7.34
C GLN A 42 -19.69 -7.93 -7.70
N GLU A 43 -19.31 -7.60 -8.93
CA GLU A 43 -18.02 -7.93 -9.53
C GLU A 43 -17.07 -6.73 -9.61
N ASP A 44 -17.49 -5.54 -9.17
CA ASP A 44 -16.69 -4.31 -9.25
C ASP A 44 -15.65 -4.25 -8.13
N SER A 45 -14.76 -5.25 -8.10
CA SER A 45 -13.72 -5.38 -7.11
C SER A 45 -12.50 -6.10 -7.68
N ALA A 46 -11.31 -5.73 -7.22
CA ALA A 46 -10.06 -6.37 -7.60
C ALA A 46 -9.28 -6.79 -6.34
N GLU A 47 -8.71 -8.00 -6.39
CA GLU A 47 -7.74 -8.46 -5.39
C GLU A 47 -6.32 -8.11 -5.83
N TYR A 48 -5.50 -7.64 -4.89
CA TYR A 48 -4.05 -7.52 -5.07
C TYR A 48 -3.32 -7.94 -3.80
N TYR A 49 -2.04 -8.27 -3.92
CA TYR A 49 -1.19 -8.60 -2.78
C TYR A 49 -0.20 -7.47 -2.53
N ALA A 50 -0.14 -7.02 -1.29
CA ALA A 50 0.75 -5.94 -0.88
C ALA A 50 1.53 -6.28 0.38
N HIS A 51 2.67 -5.65 0.52
CA HIS A 51 3.46 -5.63 1.74
C HIS A 51 3.22 -4.32 2.49
N GLY A 52 3.55 -4.29 3.77
CA GLY A 52 3.43 -3.11 4.61
C GLY A 52 3.35 -3.47 6.09
N ILE A 53 3.75 -2.54 6.93
CA ILE A 53 3.72 -2.68 8.38
C ILE A 53 3.11 -1.40 8.95
N PHE A 54 1.94 -1.54 9.57
CA PHE A 54 1.22 -0.40 10.15
C PHE A 54 2.12 0.46 11.04
N GLY A 55 2.17 1.77 10.76
CA GLY A 55 2.99 2.73 11.49
C GLY A 55 4.51 2.66 11.23
N LYS A 56 4.99 1.76 10.36
CA LYS A 56 6.42 1.64 10.02
C LYS A 56 6.71 1.69 8.53
N VAL A 57 6.01 0.89 7.73
CA VAL A 57 6.23 0.77 6.29
C VAL A 57 4.89 0.95 5.60
N ASN A 58 4.80 1.95 4.72
CA ASN A 58 3.61 2.21 3.91
C ASN A 58 3.27 0.98 3.05
N THR A 59 1.99 0.85 2.69
CA THR A 59 1.57 -0.26 1.83
C THR A 59 2.17 -0.09 0.44
N PHE A 60 2.73 -1.17 -0.11
CA PHE A 60 3.35 -1.16 -1.44
C PHE A 60 3.17 -2.52 -2.13
N VAL A 61 3.29 -2.51 -3.46
CA VAL A 61 3.37 -3.73 -4.27
C VAL A 61 4.76 -3.83 -4.91
N PRO A 62 5.33 -5.03 -5.10
CA PRO A 62 6.56 -5.20 -5.86
C PRO A 62 6.34 -4.76 -7.32
N LYS A 63 7.26 -3.94 -7.87
CA LYS A 63 7.21 -3.51 -9.28
C LYS A 63 7.22 -4.68 -10.27
N VAL A 64 7.88 -5.78 -9.88
CA VAL A 64 7.78 -7.07 -10.57
C VAL A 64 6.94 -7.99 -9.68
N PRO A 65 5.67 -8.24 -9.99
CA PRO A 65 4.80 -9.05 -9.15
C PRO A 65 5.24 -10.53 -9.11
N PRO A 66 5.14 -11.19 -7.94
CA PRO A 66 5.41 -12.62 -7.84
C PRO A 66 4.28 -13.45 -8.48
N GLU A 67 4.62 -14.64 -8.95
CA GLU A 67 3.63 -15.63 -9.38
C GLU A 67 2.99 -16.28 -8.16
N ARG A 68 1.67 -16.50 -8.20
CA ARG A 68 0.91 -17.08 -7.09
C ARG A 68 -0.01 -18.20 -7.55
N ASN A 69 -0.22 -19.18 -6.67
CA ASN A 69 -1.28 -20.17 -6.85
C ASN A 69 -2.65 -19.62 -6.44
N THR A 70 -3.70 -20.43 -6.66
CA THR A 70 -5.11 -20.09 -6.34
C THR A 70 -5.39 -19.81 -4.87
N LYS A 71 -4.47 -20.15 -3.97
CA LYS A 71 -4.56 -19.87 -2.53
C LYS A 71 -3.76 -18.62 -2.13
N GLY A 72 -3.16 -17.92 -3.09
CA GLY A 72 -2.39 -16.71 -2.86
C GLY A 72 -0.95 -16.92 -2.41
N TYR A 73 -0.46 -18.17 -2.40
CA TYR A 73 0.95 -18.43 -2.05
C TYR A 73 1.86 -18.15 -3.25
N VAL A 74 2.99 -17.52 -2.99
CA VAL A 74 4.05 -17.29 -3.99
C VAL A 74 4.62 -18.63 -4.44
N THR A 75 4.71 -18.83 -5.75
CA THR A 75 5.23 -20.06 -6.39
C THR A 75 6.51 -19.81 -7.19
N ALA A 76 6.70 -18.60 -7.71
CA ALA A 76 7.90 -18.18 -8.42
C ALA A 76 8.06 -16.65 -8.36
N ASN A 77 9.27 -16.18 -8.67
CA ASN A 77 9.59 -14.75 -8.77
C ASN A 77 9.24 -13.95 -7.50
N GLY A 78 9.47 -14.54 -6.32
CA GLY A 78 9.24 -13.89 -5.03
C GLY A 78 10.03 -12.59 -4.89
N SER A 79 9.37 -11.55 -4.37
CA SER A 79 10.00 -10.27 -4.08
C SER A 79 11.08 -10.40 -2.99
N VAL A 80 11.85 -9.34 -2.73
CA VAL A 80 12.81 -9.35 -1.62
C VAL A 80 12.10 -9.60 -0.29
N TRP A 81 10.89 -9.05 -0.14
CA TRP A 81 10.07 -9.21 1.06
C TRP A 81 9.51 -10.63 1.19
N ASP A 82 9.13 -11.27 0.09
CA ASP A 82 8.69 -12.67 0.12
C ASP A 82 9.87 -13.58 0.52
N ARG A 83 11.07 -13.36 -0.04
CA ARG A 83 12.30 -14.08 0.35
C ARG A 83 12.64 -13.90 1.83
N ALA A 84 12.51 -12.67 2.36
CA ALA A 84 12.72 -12.39 3.79
C ALA A 84 11.71 -13.15 4.67
N ALA A 85 10.44 -13.17 4.29
CA ALA A 85 9.40 -13.89 5.01
C ALA A 85 9.64 -15.41 4.98
N ASP A 86 10.00 -15.98 3.84
CA ASP A 86 10.27 -17.41 3.68
C ASP A 86 11.47 -17.85 4.51
N LEU A 87 12.54 -17.04 4.53
CA LEU A 87 13.71 -17.28 5.36
C LEU A 87 13.33 -17.31 6.86
N LEU A 88 12.54 -16.36 7.34
CA LEU A 88 12.05 -16.37 8.72
C LEU A 88 11.10 -17.55 9.01
N TYR A 89 10.24 -17.96 8.06
CA TYR A 89 9.42 -19.16 8.25
C TYR A 89 10.27 -20.43 8.35
N SER A 90 11.37 -20.52 7.61
CA SER A 90 12.35 -21.61 7.71
C SER A 90 13.03 -21.61 9.08
N ASP A 91 13.48 -20.45 9.57
CA ASP A 91 14.06 -20.31 10.91
C ASP A 91 13.08 -20.72 12.01
N ALA A 92 11.82 -20.26 11.91
CA ALA A 92 10.77 -20.61 12.86
C ALA A 92 10.52 -22.12 12.89
N LYS A 93 10.57 -22.77 11.73
CA LYS A 93 10.47 -24.22 11.63
C LYS A 93 11.66 -24.91 12.31
N ALA A 94 12.89 -24.45 12.05
CA ALA A 94 14.09 -25.01 12.67
C ALA A 94 14.07 -24.88 14.21
N ALA A 95 13.69 -23.72 14.73
CA ALA A 95 13.54 -23.47 16.17
C ALA A 95 12.50 -24.42 16.80
N LYS A 96 11.36 -24.61 16.12
CA LYS A 96 10.33 -25.56 16.57
C LYS A 96 10.85 -26.99 16.57
N ASP A 97 11.53 -27.41 15.50
CA ASP A 97 12.08 -28.75 15.37
C ASP A 97 13.20 -29.02 16.41
N SER A 98 13.87 -27.98 16.93
CA SER A 98 14.80 -28.06 18.07
C SER A 98 14.15 -27.95 19.46
N GLY A 99 12.83 -27.82 19.55
CA GLY A 99 12.08 -27.72 20.81
C GLY A 99 11.94 -26.31 21.39
N ASP A 100 12.37 -25.26 20.69
CA ASP A 100 12.17 -23.86 21.09
C ASP A 100 10.86 -23.31 20.53
N GLU A 101 9.74 -23.68 21.16
CA GLU A 101 8.41 -23.25 20.71
C GLU A 101 8.21 -21.73 20.84
N ALA A 102 8.72 -21.12 21.91
CA ALA A 102 8.57 -19.69 22.16
C ALA A 102 9.39 -18.85 21.17
N GLY A 103 10.60 -19.29 20.82
CA GLY A 103 11.40 -18.68 19.76
C GLY A 103 10.74 -18.84 18.39
N ALA A 104 10.26 -20.04 18.07
CA ALA A 104 9.55 -20.31 16.84
C ALA A 104 8.34 -19.38 16.64
N GLU A 105 7.53 -19.15 17.69
CA GLU A 105 6.40 -18.24 17.62
C GLU A 105 6.81 -16.78 17.35
N LYS A 106 7.85 -16.29 18.04
CA LYS A 106 8.37 -14.94 17.83
C LYS A 106 8.85 -14.73 16.39
N ILE A 107 9.61 -15.68 15.86
CA ILE A 107 10.14 -15.62 14.48
C ILE A 107 8.97 -15.70 13.49
N ARG A 108 7.99 -16.58 13.73
CA ARG A 108 6.80 -16.70 12.88
C ARG A 108 6.00 -15.40 12.83
N ASN A 109 5.89 -14.69 13.96
CA ASN A 109 5.22 -13.39 14.01
C ASN A 109 5.98 -12.33 13.20
N GLN A 110 7.31 -12.34 13.21
CA GLN A 110 8.13 -11.49 12.33
C GLN A 110 7.92 -11.84 10.85
N ALA A 111 7.96 -13.12 10.49
CA ALA A 111 7.68 -13.58 9.12
C ALA A 111 6.30 -13.10 8.63
N TYR A 112 5.28 -13.17 9.50
CA TYR A 112 3.93 -12.72 9.19
C TYR A 112 3.80 -11.20 8.98
N LEU A 113 4.69 -10.40 9.55
CA LEU A 113 4.74 -8.96 9.28
C LEU A 113 5.31 -8.66 7.88
N LEU A 114 6.27 -9.45 7.41
CA LEU A 114 6.89 -9.27 6.08
C LEU A 114 6.08 -9.91 4.95
N LYS A 115 5.33 -10.96 5.25
CA LYS A 115 4.51 -11.66 4.26
C LYS A 115 3.52 -10.70 3.58
N SER A 116 3.45 -10.77 2.25
CA SER A 116 2.41 -10.12 1.45
C SER A 116 1.00 -10.60 1.85
N LYS A 117 0.05 -9.68 1.92
CA LYS A 117 -1.34 -9.95 2.32
C LYS A 117 -2.32 -9.48 1.24
N PRO A 118 -3.43 -10.21 1.02
CA PRO A 118 -4.43 -9.78 0.07
C PRO A 118 -5.16 -8.54 0.57
N ARG A 119 -5.39 -7.62 -0.36
CA ARG A 119 -6.18 -6.40 -0.22
C ARG A 119 -7.14 -6.31 -1.40
N TYR A 120 -8.19 -5.53 -1.22
CA TYR A 120 -9.31 -5.48 -2.14
C TYR A 120 -9.65 -4.04 -2.45
N LEU A 121 -9.59 -3.69 -3.73
CA LEU A 121 -10.17 -2.45 -4.24
C LEU A 121 -11.65 -2.73 -4.50
N VAL A 122 -12.54 -1.90 -3.96
CA VAL A 122 -13.99 -2.07 -4.08
C VAL A 122 -14.59 -0.81 -4.68
N GLY A 123 -15.15 -0.94 -5.89
CA GLY A 123 -15.79 0.13 -6.63
C GLY A 123 -17.23 0.40 -6.18
N PHE A 124 -17.65 1.66 -6.29
CA PHE A 124 -19.00 2.10 -5.97
C PHE A 124 -19.32 3.45 -6.65
N GLY A 125 -20.60 3.79 -6.75
CA GLY A 125 -21.05 5.14 -7.05
C GLY A 125 -21.25 5.95 -5.77
N ASN A 126 -20.56 7.08 -5.61
CA ASN A 126 -20.68 7.96 -4.46
C ASN A 126 -21.92 8.86 -4.63
N LEU A 127 -22.86 8.81 -3.68
CA LEU A 127 -24.11 9.56 -3.77
C LEU A 127 -23.96 11.04 -3.41
N GLU A 128 -22.91 11.43 -2.71
CA GLU A 128 -22.67 12.83 -2.32
C GLU A 128 -22.29 13.69 -3.54
N ASN A 129 -21.39 13.18 -4.39
CA ASN A 129 -20.88 13.88 -5.57
C ASN A 129 -21.40 13.32 -6.91
N GLY A 130 -21.95 12.10 -6.93
CA GLY A 130 -22.48 11.46 -8.14
C GLY A 130 -21.39 10.93 -9.07
N GLU A 131 -20.23 10.60 -8.53
CA GLU A 131 -19.05 10.06 -9.24
C GLU A 131 -18.80 8.60 -8.86
N ILE A 132 -18.17 7.85 -9.76
CA ILE A 132 -17.71 6.49 -9.47
C ILE A 132 -16.34 6.57 -8.79
N GLY A 133 -16.18 5.87 -7.68
CA GLY A 133 -14.94 5.80 -6.93
C GLY A 133 -14.71 4.42 -6.34
N PHE A 134 -13.61 4.25 -5.62
CA PHE A 134 -13.29 3.00 -4.95
C PHE A 134 -12.57 3.22 -3.62
N VAL A 135 -12.63 2.20 -2.75
CA VAL A 135 -11.89 2.14 -1.49
C VAL A 135 -10.94 0.95 -1.49
N ASP A 136 -9.83 1.09 -0.77
CA ASP A 136 -8.88 0.00 -0.50
C ASP A 136 -9.13 -0.62 0.89
N LEU A 137 -9.43 -1.91 0.91
CA LEU A 137 -9.81 -2.67 2.09
C LEU A 137 -8.85 -3.83 2.35
N THR A 138 -8.56 -4.09 3.62
CA THR A 138 -7.92 -5.34 4.03
C THR A 138 -8.88 -6.53 3.85
N LEU A 139 -8.36 -7.76 3.75
CA LEU A 139 -9.19 -8.98 3.70
C LEU A 139 -10.30 -9.03 4.75
N LYS A 140 -10.00 -8.68 6.01
CA LYS A 140 -10.99 -8.72 7.10
C LYS A 140 -12.14 -7.74 6.84
N GLN A 141 -11.83 -6.55 6.34
CA GLN A 141 -12.80 -5.50 6.03
C GLN A 141 -13.63 -5.86 4.80
N ALA A 142 -12.96 -6.30 3.72
CA ALA A 142 -13.60 -6.67 2.46
C ALA A 142 -14.60 -7.84 2.63
N LYS A 143 -14.28 -8.84 3.47
CA LYS A 143 -15.20 -9.94 3.76
C LYS A 143 -16.57 -9.48 4.27
N GLY A 144 -16.61 -8.47 5.13
CA GLY A 144 -17.86 -7.90 5.65
C GLY A 144 -18.67 -7.23 4.55
N VAL A 145 -17.99 -6.44 3.70
CA VAL A 145 -18.60 -5.74 2.55
C VAL A 145 -19.14 -6.74 1.53
N PHE A 146 -18.34 -7.72 1.09
CA PHE A 146 -18.76 -8.73 0.11
C PHE A 146 -19.90 -9.62 0.62
N ALA A 147 -19.91 -9.96 1.91
CA ALA A 147 -21.03 -10.70 2.50
C ALA A 147 -22.33 -9.89 2.43
N ALA A 148 -22.27 -8.58 2.67
CA ALA A 148 -23.44 -7.70 2.54
C ALA A 148 -23.88 -7.56 1.07
N ILE A 149 -22.95 -7.32 0.15
CA ILE A 149 -23.24 -7.26 -1.30
C ILE A 149 -23.93 -8.56 -1.77
N ALA A 150 -23.39 -9.73 -1.41
CA ALA A 150 -23.98 -11.01 -1.75
C ALA A 150 -25.38 -11.20 -1.14
N LYS A 151 -25.58 -10.79 0.13
CA LYS A 151 -26.89 -10.84 0.80
C LYS A 151 -27.94 -9.99 0.10
N TYR A 152 -27.55 -8.84 -0.46
CA TYR A 152 -28.45 -7.90 -1.12
C TYR A 152 -28.35 -7.92 -2.66
N ALA A 153 -27.73 -8.95 -3.24
CA ALA A 153 -27.47 -9.07 -4.68
C ALA A 153 -28.69 -8.78 -5.59
N LYS A 154 -29.89 -9.23 -5.18
CA LYS A 154 -31.15 -9.03 -5.94
C LYS A 154 -31.78 -7.64 -5.77
N LYS A 155 -31.15 -6.76 -4.99
CA LYS A 155 -31.66 -5.44 -4.62
C LYS A 155 -30.61 -4.35 -4.78
N LEU A 156 -29.43 -4.64 -5.36
CA LEU A 156 -28.36 -3.64 -5.55
C LEU A 156 -28.83 -2.50 -6.46
N ASP A 157 -29.74 -2.78 -7.39
CA ASP A 157 -30.37 -1.81 -8.28
C ASP A 157 -31.41 -0.91 -7.59
N LYS A 158 -31.89 -1.31 -6.42
CA LYS A 158 -33.04 -0.73 -5.70
C LYS A 158 -32.69 -0.09 -4.37
N LEU A 159 -31.50 -0.33 -3.85
CA LEU A 159 -31.08 0.13 -2.53
C LEU A 159 -29.78 0.91 -2.64
N ALA A 160 -29.77 2.09 -2.00
CA ALA A 160 -28.53 2.72 -1.58
C ALA A 160 -27.99 2.03 -0.31
N PHE A 161 -26.71 2.23 -0.02
CA PHE A 161 -26.04 1.65 1.14
C PHE A 161 -25.21 2.69 1.87
N GLU A 162 -25.05 2.50 3.18
CA GLU A 162 -24.02 3.15 3.97
C GLU A 162 -22.80 2.25 4.06
N LEU A 163 -21.67 2.74 3.56
CA LEU A 163 -20.35 2.15 3.71
C LEU A 163 -19.63 2.89 4.83
N SER A 164 -19.47 2.24 5.98
CA SER A 164 -18.95 2.88 7.19
C SER A 164 -17.69 2.19 7.69
N LYS A 165 -16.72 2.98 8.16
CA LYS A 165 -15.51 2.49 8.82
C LYS A 165 -15.44 2.99 10.24
N SER A 166 -15.25 2.08 11.18
CA SER A 166 -15.20 2.38 12.61
C SER A 166 -14.09 1.61 13.32
N GLY A 167 -13.82 1.96 14.58
CA GLY A 167 -12.78 1.35 15.40
C GLY A 167 -11.43 2.05 15.28
N SER A 168 -10.41 1.47 15.88
CA SER A 168 -9.05 2.00 15.83
C SER A 168 -8.04 0.87 15.78
N SER A 169 -6.86 1.12 15.19
CA SER A 169 -5.78 0.13 15.11
C SER A 169 -6.28 -1.23 14.58
N THR A 170 -6.04 -2.31 15.32
CA THR A 170 -6.41 -3.70 15.01
C THR A 170 -7.91 -3.97 15.04
N ASP A 171 -8.70 -3.11 15.67
CA ASP A 171 -10.15 -3.26 15.84
C ASP A 171 -10.95 -2.51 14.77
N THR A 172 -10.26 -1.99 13.75
CA THR A 172 -10.91 -1.31 12.63
C THR A 172 -11.80 -2.27 11.84
N ALA A 173 -13.08 -1.94 11.70
CA ALA A 173 -14.08 -2.69 10.95
C ALA A 173 -14.68 -1.83 9.84
N VAL A 174 -15.15 -2.49 8.78
CA VAL A 174 -15.91 -1.84 7.70
C VAL A 174 -17.23 -2.60 7.53
N SER A 175 -18.32 -1.86 7.45
CA SER A 175 -19.68 -2.39 7.27
C SER A 175 -20.34 -1.77 6.05
N LEU A 176 -21.17 -2.56 5.38
CA LEU A 176 -22.06 -2.11 4.33
C LEU A 176 -23.50 -2.44 4.73
N SER A 177 -24.32 -1.42 4.92
CA SER A 177 -25.70 -1.54 5.41
C SER A 177 -26.67 -0.91 4.41
N PRO A 178 -27.80 -1.55 4.07
CA PRO A 178 -28.77 -0.94 3.17
C PRO A 178 -29.47 0.25 3.84
N ILE A 179 -29.73 1.30 3.08
CA ILE A 179 -30.60 2.40 3.47
C ILE A 179 -32.03 1.97 3.15
N LEU A 180 -32.87 1.84 4.17
CA LEU A 180 -34.22 1.28 4.03
C LEU A 180 -35.25 2.32 3.60
N ASP A 181 -35.12 3.55 4.09
CA ASP A 181 -35.99 4.67 3.73
C ASP A 181 -35.20 5.68 2.90
N MET A 182 -35.13 5.47 1.59
CA MET A 182 -34.38 6.37 0.70
C MET A 182 -35.05 7.74 0.53
N ASP A 183 -36.31 7.91 0.94
CA ASP A 183 -37.01 9.19 0.88
C ASP A 183 -36.65 10.08 2.08
N GLU A 184 -36.51 9.48 3.27
CA GLU A 184 -36.09 10.17 4.50
C GLU A 184 -34.56 10.24 4.67
N ASP A 185 -33.84 9.15 4.39
CA ASP A 185 -32.41 9.02 4.71
C ASP A 185 -31.48 9.54 3.60
N LEU A 186 -31.99 9.84 2.41
CA LEU A 186 -31.23 10.51 1.34
C LEU A 186 -31.68 11.95 1.17
N THR A 187 -30.74 12.82 0.81
CA THR A 187 -31.05 14.15 0.29
C THR A 187 -31.59 14.05 -1.14
N GLU A 188 -32.26 15.11 -1.62
CA GLU A 188 -32.72 15.19 -3.00
C GLU A 188 -31.57 15.02 -4.01
N LYS A 189 -30.40 15.59 -3.70
CA LYS A 189 -29.17 15.43 -4.51
C LYS A 189 -28.69 13.98 -4.52
N GLU A 190 -28.67 13.31 -3.37
CA GLU A 190 -28.26 11.90 -3.26
C GLU A 190 -29.20 10.96 -4.02
N ARG A 191 -30.52 11.20 -3.97
CA ARG A 191 -31.50 10.48 -4.79
C ARG A 191 -31.28 10.71 -6.29
N ALA A 192 -31.08 11.95 -6.71
CA ALA A 192 -30.79 12.27 -8.10
C ALA A 192 -29.50 11.59 -8.58
N ASN A 193 -28.47 11.55 -7.74
CA ASN A 193 -27.22 10.85 -8.02
C ASN A 193 -27.40 9.32 -8.07
N PHE A 194 -28.23 8.76 -7.20
CA PHE A 194 -28.55 7.33 -7.22
C PHE A 194 -29.18 6.91 -8.55
N GLU A 195 -30.10 7.70 -9.08
CA GLU A 195 -30.71 7.48 -10.40
C GLU A 195 -29.71 7.72 -11.53
N LYS A 196 -28.91 8.79 -11.46
CA LYS A 196 -27.86 9.09 -12.45
C LYS A 196 -26.84 7.94 -12.59
N LEU A 197 -26.49 7.30 -11.48
CA LEU A 197 -25.54 6.19 -11.43
C LEU A 197 -26.18 4.84 -11.82
N SER A 198 -27.49 4.82 -12.08
CA SER A 198 -28.19 3.61 -12.54
C SER A 198 -27.72 3.20 -13.92
N GLY A 199 -27.35 1.92 -14.08
CA GLY A 199 -26.84 1.37 -15.34
C GLY A 199 -25.39 1.71 -15.66
N SER A 200 -24.70 2.48 -14.81
CA SER A 200 -23.26 2.73 -14.96
C SER A 200 -22.43 1.48 -14.66
N SER A 201 -21.35 1.28 -15.42
CA SER A 201 -20.34 0.25 -15.18
C SER A 201 -19.12 0.84 -14.47
N PHE A 202 -18.47 0.06 -13.61
CA PHE A 202 -17.17 0.41 -13.06
C PHE A 202 -16.07 0.25 -14.12
N ASP A 203 -15.20 1.24 -14.27
CA ASP A 203 -14.02 1.16 -15.13
C ASP A 203 -12.81 0.69 -14.31
N PHE A 204 -12.31 -0.52 -14.59
CA PHE A 204 -11.16 -1.08 -13.87
C PHE A 204 -9.86 -0.31 -14.10
N ALA A 205 -9.76 0.50 -15.18
CA ALA A 205 -8.63 1.42 -15.36
C ALA A 205 -8.54 2.48 -14.25
N ALA A 206 -9.64 2.71 -13.50
CA ALA A 206 -9.62 3.57 -12.33
C ALA A 206 -8.66 3.07 -11.23
N PHE A 207 -8.29 1.78 -11.23
CA PHE A 207 -7.31 1.23 -10.30
C PHE A 207 -5.85 1.49 -10.72
N ASP A 208 -5.61 1.86 -11.97
CA ASP A 208 -4.26 2.03 -12.51
C ASP A 208 -3.54 3.19 -11.82
N GLY A 209 -2.27 2.99 -11.49
CA GLY A 209 -1.43 4.00 -10.84
C GLY A 209 -1.79 4.33 -9.38
N PHE A 210 -2.82 3.71 -8.81
CA PHE A 210 -3.17 3.88 -7.39
C PHE A 210 -2.14 3.25 -6.44
N LEU A 211 -1.60 2.09 -6.84
CA LEU A 211 -0.70 1.32 -6.00
C LEU A 211 0.72 1.90 -6.04
N PHE A 212 1.35 2.03 -4.87
CA PHE A 212 2.76 2.37 -4.81
C PHE A 212 3.61 1.15 -5.18
N GLU A 213 4.23 1.20 -6.36
CA GLU A 213 5.13 0.18 -6.86
C GLU A 213 6.56 0.39 -6.33
N ALA A 214 7.06 -0.57 -5.55
CA ALA A 214 8.42 -0.56 -5.02
C ALA A 214 9.34 -1.43 -5.88
N ASP A 215 10.40 -0.82 -6.41
CA ASP A 215 11.53 -1.56 -7.00
C ASP A 215 12.38 -2.27 -5.92
N GLU A 216 13.39 -3.02 -6.35
CA GLU A 216 14.23 -3.79 -5.43
C GLU A 216 14.98 -2.92 -4.41
N ALA A 217 15.44 -1.74 -4.81
CA ALA A 217 16.15 -0.81 -3.94
C ALA A 217 15.22 -0.27 -2.85
N GLU A 218 14.00 0.14 -3.23
CA GLU A 218 12.99 0.62 -2.29
C GLU A 218 12.50 -0.49 -1.36
N GLN A 219 12.30 -1.70 -1.88
CA GLN A 219 11.99 -2.87 -1.07
C GLN A 219 13.08 -3.16 -0.02
N THR A 220 14.36 -3.05 -0.41
CA THR A 220 15.50 -3.27 0.50
C THR A 220 15.54 -2.22 1.61
N LYS A 221 15.32 -0.94 1.28
CA LYS A 221 15.18 0.12 2.30
C LYS A 221 14.02 -0.17 3.25
N ASN A 222 12.87 -0.56 2.70
CA ASN A 222 11.70 -0.88 3.50
C ASN A 222 11.95 -2.07 4.44
N LEU A 223 12.75 -3.08 4.05
CA LEU A 223 13.14 -4.17 4.96
C LEU A 223 14.00 -3.66 6.13
N VAL A 224 14.91 -2.72 5.89
CA VAL A 224 15.69 -2.10 6.96
C VAL A 224 14.78 -1.31 7.91
N ILE A 225 13.83 -0.54 7.39
CA ILE A 225 12.81 0.17 8.20
C ILE A 225 11.96 -0.82 9.02
N ALA A 226 11.65 -1.99 8.43
CA ALA A 226 10.96 -3.07 9.11
C ALA A 226 11.79 -3.72 10.24
N GLY A 227 13.10 -3.45 10.30
CA GLY A 227 14.04 -4.03 11.27
C GLY A 227 14.56 -5.40 10.86
N PHE A 228 14.47 -5.77 9.59
CA PHE A 228 15.03 -7.01 9.07
C PHE A 228 16.51 -6.83 8.73
N ASP A 229 17.33 -7.81 9.10
CA ASP A 229 18.74 -7.86 8.71
C ASP A 229 18.86 -8.32 7.26
N ILE A 230 18.98 -7.35 6.35
CA ILE A 230 19.10 -7.58 4.90
C ILE A 230 20.38 -8.35 4.53
N GLY A 231 21.40 -8.37 5.39
CA GLY A 231 22.61 -9.16 5.18
C GLY A 231 22.32 -10.67 5.11
N ARG A 232 21.24 -11.13 5.76
CA ARG A 232 20.77 -12.52 5.68
C ARG A 232 20.31 -12.94 4.28
N LEU A 233 20.03 -11.97 3.41
CA LEU A 233 19.70 -12.18 2.01
C LEU A 233 20.86 -11.87 1.06
N GLY A 234 22.06 -11.59 1.60
CA GLY A 234 23.21 -11.15 0.81
C GLY A 234 23.06 -9.72 0.24
N LEU A 235 22.17 -8.92 0.82
CA LEU A 235 21.90 -7.55 0.38
C LEU A 235 22.65 -6.54 1.25
N SER A 236 22.95 -5.39 0.68
CA SER A 236 23.49 -4.23 1.37
C SER A 236 22.83 -2.95 0.88
N ILE A 237 22.68 -1.95 1.76
CA ILE A 237 22.40 -0.59 1.32
C ILE A 237 23.77 0.02 1.06
N GLY A 238 24.09 0.27 -0.21
CA GLY A 238 25.38 0.81 -0.59
C GLY A 238 25.73 2.05 0.24
N ALA A 239 26.89 2.02 0.90
CA ALA A 239 27.71 3.22 0.97
C ALA A 239 27.94 3.65 -0.48
N ASN A 240 27.64 4.90 -0.82
CA ASN A 240 28.01 5.47 -2.12
C ASN A 240 29.43 5.01 -2.48
N THR A 241 29.59 4.15 -3.47
CA THR A 241 30.88 3.95 -4.12
C THR A 241 31.09 5.17 -4.99
N ALA A 242 31.44 6.29 -4.36
CA ALA A 242 32.26 7.29 -5.03
C ALA A 242 33.54 6.54 -5.37
N ALA A 243 33.76 6.30 -6.67
CA ALA A 243 35.09 6.00 -7.15
C ALA A 243 35.99 7.12 -6.63
N GLU A 244 36.86 6.77 -5.68
CA GLU A 244 37.95 7.62 -5.25
C GLU A 244 38.73 7.98 -6.52
N PRO A 245 38.86 9.27 -6.89
CA PRO A 245 39.62 9.63 -8.07
C PRO A 245 41.05 9.13 -7.86
N GLU A 246 41.47 8.28 -8.79
CA GLU A 246 42.83 7.76 -8.88
C GLU A 246 43.80 8.94 -8.71
N ALA A 247 44.58 8.91 -7.62
CA ALA A 247 45.57 9.95 -7.38
C ALA A 247 46.51 10.01 -8.58
N PRO A 248 46.77 11.20 -9.17
CA PRO A 248 47.67 11.29 -10.30
C PRO A 248 49.06 10.77 -9.90
N PRO A 249 49.81 10.14 -10.83
CA PRO A 249 51.13 9.61 -10.53
C PRO A 249 52.03 10.73 -10.01
N ILE A 250 52.66 10.46 -8.87
CA ILE A 250 53.74 11.27 -8.32
C ILE A 250 54.91 11.29 -9.31
N ASP A 251 55.18 12.47 -9.88
CA ASP A 251 56.36 12.73 -10.69
C ASP A 251 57.58 12.91 -9.78
N GLU A 252 58.44 11.89 -9.72
CA GLU A 252 59.68 11.87 -8.94
C GLU A 252 60.79 12.80 -9.48
N SER A 253 60.51 13.68 -10.45
CA SER A 253 61.52 14.56 -11.03
C SER A 253 61.55 16.01 -10.52
N ALA A 254 60.79 16.35 -9.48
CA ALA A 254 60.82 17.70 -8.90
C ALA A 254 61.82 17.84 -7.74
N ASP A 255 62.86 18.64 -7.98
CA ASP A 255 63.90 19.08 -7.04
C ASP A 255 63.35 19.56 -5.69
N VAL A 256 63.98 19.11 -4.59
CA VAL A 256 63.73 19.58 -3.23
C VAL A 256 64.39 20.95 -3.03
N PRO A 257 63.66 22.04 -2.76
CA PRO A 257 64.27 23.27 -2.28
C PRO A 257 64.56 23.13 -0.78
N ASP A 258 65.85 22.98 -0.50
CA ASP A 258 66.47 23.14 0.82
C ASP A 258 66.14 24.52 1.41
N THR A 259 65.43 24.59 2.54
CA THR A 259 65.46 25.79 3.42
C THR A 259 65.05 25.46 4.87
N LYS A 260 66.08 25.20 5.66
CA LYS A 260 66.44 25.83 6.95
C LYS A 260 65.32 26.36 7.87
N LEU A 261 65.28 25.75 9.07
CA LEU A 261 65.40 26.38 10.39
C LEU A 261 64.92 27.85 10.51
N PHE A 262 63.80 28.06 11.21
CA PHE A 262 63.71 28.81 12.46
C PHE A 262 62.49 28.35 13.26
#